data_AF-A0A9E3DMM1-F1
#
_entry.id   AF-A0A9E3DMM1-F1
#
_cell.length_a   1.000
_cell.length_b   1.000
_cell.length_c   1.000
_cell.angle_alpha   90.00
_cell.angle_beta   90.00
_cell.angle_gamma   90.00
#
_symmetry.space_group_name_H-M   'P 1'
#
loop_
_entity.id
_entity.type
_entity.pdbx_description
1 polymer ?
#
loop_
_entity_poly.entity_id
_entity_poly.type
_entity_poly.pdbx_seq_one_letter_code
_entity_poly.pdbx_strand_id
1 'polypeptide(L)'
;QDGDDVAAAVGMRDRFELAKALSAAGRTVGYAVDVALRSSRAAAPQRGLGSLRLSALRRGPVRRPLDDGVVLHGNEVALARDAMPSHDPGLMLRVALAAAQTGTPIAEGTLNRLADAAPELRKPWPRQARDELIGLLGSGQGLVDVVEALDRVGLWGRLFPEWGAVRDLPPRDPVHTWTVDRHLVEATVRAARLATSVSRPDLLLLAALLHDIGKGRDRDHSELGAELAAEIGARLGLWPNDVDTLAAAVRHHLLLPHTATRRDVTDPATIDRVTATLGGDPVLLELLHALAEADSLATAPGGWTEWKAALVADLVQGCRTAMAGEPMPRPEPLDADQRRIAETVAVSGHPEVSIAREGEAATVTVVAPDRPGLLSRAAGVLALNSLAVHSAAAHGHRGVAVEVFGVSPRFGSFPDAGLLREQLTRSVHGGRWLAERLAGKERDYGQPRADAPPPKTLWFDDEATGAAVLELRAVDRIGLLHGVAAALEECELDVRWARVATMGGTVIDSFCLATADDAALTPTRRRQVERAVLAAAKG
;
A
#
# COMPACT_ATOMS: atom_id res chain seq x y z
N GLN A 1 -4.04 4.29 24.94
CA GLN A 1 -3.50 5.52 25.53
C GLN A 1 -2.50 5.18 26.63
N ASP A 2 -2.68 4.09 27.37
CA ASP A 2 -1.77 3.69 28.47
C ASP A 2 -0.50 2.91 28.04
N GLY A 3 -0.19 2.84 26.73
CA GLY A 3 0.86 1.94 26.23
C GLY A 3 2.26 2.28 26.74
N ASP A 4 2.58 3.58 26.80
CA ASP A 4 3.86 4.06 27.31
C ASP A 4 3.94 3.94 28.84
N ASP A 5 2.83 4.14 29.55
CA ASP A 5 2.74 3.94 31.00
C ASP A 5 2.92 2.46 31.38
N VAL A 6 2.29 1.55 30.63
CA VAL A 6 2.47 0.10 30.81
C VAL A 6 3.91 -0.30 30.49
N ALA A 7 4.50 0.23 29.41
CA ALA A 7 5.89 -0.03 29.06
C ALA A 7 6.84 0.39 30.19
N ALA A 8 6.65 1.60 30.73
CA ALA A 8 7.42 2.10 31.87
C ALA A 8 7.25 1.21 33.11
N ALA A 9 6.02 0.76 33.41
CA ALA A 9 5.73 -0.11 34.54
C ALA A 9 6.43 -1.48 34.45
N VAL A 10 6.70 -1.99 33.24
CA VAL A 10 7.44 -3.25 33.02
C VAL A 10 8.92 -3.03 32.68
N GLY A 11 9.43 -1.81 32.82
CA GLY A 11 10.86 -1.49 32.65
C GLY A 11 11.32 -1.40 31.18
N MET A 12 10.42 -1.12 30.24
CA MET A 12 10.73 -0.92 28.82
C MET A 12 10.71 0.56 28.46
N ARG A 13 11.45 0.96 27.40
CA ARG A 13 11.64 2.40 27.08
C ARG A 13 10.37 3.07 26.56
N ASP A 14 9.62 2.37 25.73
CA ASP A 14 8.41 2.88 25.09
C ASP A 14 7.43 1.75 24.71
N ARG A 15 6.22 2.13 24.30
CA ARG A 15 5.19 1.18 23.84
C ARG A 15 5.61 0.32 22.66
N PHE A 16 6.54 0.76 21.81
CA PHE A 16 6.98 0.00 20.63
C PHE A 16 7.93 -1.11 21.03
N GLU A 17 8.83 -0.87 21.99
CA GLU A 17 9.65 -1.90 22.61
C GLU A 17 8.79 -2.96 23.30
N LEU A 18 7.76 -2.53 24.04
CA LEU A 18 6.79 -3.44 24.64
C LEU A 18 6.06 -4.28 23.60
N ALA A 19 5.54 -3.65 22.55
CA ALA A 19 4.82 -4.36 21.49
C ALA A 19 5.74 -5.35 20.73
N LYS A 20 7.01 -4.99 20.48
CA LYS A 20 8.02 -5.91 19.93
C LYS A 20 8.21 -7.13 20.83
N ALA A 21 8.41 -6.92 22.14
CA ALA A 21 8.61 -8.01 23.09
C ALA A 21 7.39 -8.93 23.20
N LEU A 22 6.17 -8.36 23.22
CA LEU A 22 4.92 -9.13 23.24
C LEU A 22 4.74 -9.95 21.95
N SER A 23 4.97 -9.35 20.79
CA SER A 23 4.91 -10.05 19.49
C SER A 23 5.92 -11.20 19.44
N ALA A 24 7.17 -10.93 19.82
CA ALA A 24 8.23 -11.94 19.86
C ALA A 24 7.88 -13.11 20.78
N ALA A 25 7.38 -12.83 21.99
CA ALA A 25 6.96 -13.85 22.93
C ALA A 25 5.75 -14.67 22.41
N GLY A 26 4.72 -13.99 21.92
CA GLY A 26 3.50 -14.62 21.40
C GLY A 26 3.79 -15.55 20.22
N ARG A 27 4.58 -15.10 19.24
CA ARG A 27 4.98 -15.94 18.11
C ARG A 27 5.92 -17.09 18.52
N THR A 28 6.79 -16.89 19.52
CA THR A 28 7.62 -17.98 20.07
C THR A 28 6.77 -19.08 20.70
N VAL A 29 5.77 -18.71 21.51
CA VAL A 29 4.83 -19.66 22.11
C VAL A 29 4.03 -20.37 21.01
N GLY A 30 3.48 -19.63 20.05
CA GLY A 30 2.73 -20.20 18.93
C GLY A 30 3.55 -21.23 18.16
N TYR A 31 4.78 -20.87 17.76
CA TYR A 31 5.69 -21.76 17.06
C TYR A 31 6.03 -23.01 17.88
N ALA A 32 6.36 -22.86 19.18
CA ALA A 32 6.68 -23.98 20.05
C ALA A 32 5.49 -24.95 20.23
N VAL A 33 4.26 -24.42 20.36
CA VAL A 33 3.03 -25.22 20.40
C VAL A 33 2.84 -26.00 19.11
N ASP A 34 3.04 -25.37 17.95
CA ASP A 34 2.92 -26.03 16.66
C ASP A 34 3.95 -27.16 16.47
N VAL A 35 5.22 -26.90 16.81
CA VAL A 35 6.29 -27.92 16.80
C VAL A 35 5.94 -29.07 17.75
N ALA A 36 5.48 -28.78 18.96
CA ALA A 36 5.10 -29.81 19.94
C ALA A 36 3.92 -30.66 19.47
N LEU A 37 2.89 -30.04 18.90
CA LEU A 37 1.73 -30.75 18.35
C LEU A 37 2.12 -31.63 17.16
N ARG A 38 2.98 -31.15 16.25
CA ARG A 38 3.50 -31.94 15.12
C ARG A 38 4.34 -33.13 15.60
N SER A 39 5.29 -32.89 16.50
CA SER A 39 6.17 -33.91 17.06
C SER A 39 5.36 -34.98 17.82
N SER A 40 4.36 -34.58 18.60
CA SER A 40 3.46 -35.48 19.31
C SER A 40 2.63 -36.35 18.35
N ARG A 41 2.07 -35.76 17.27
CA ARG A 41 1.35 -36.50 16.23
C ARG A 41 2.24 -37.50 15.51
N ALA A 42 3.51 -37.16 15.24
CA ALA A 42 4.48 -38.06 14.63
C ALA A 42 4.87 -39.23 15.56
N ALA A 43 4.93 -38.99 16.87
CA ALA A 43 5.25 -40.00 17.87
C ALA A 43 4.03 -40.88 18.27
N ALA A 44 2.80 -40.42 18.02
CA ALA A 44 1.60 -41.13 18.41
C ALA A 44 1.43 -42.47 17.63
N PRO A 45 1.16 -43.60 18.30
CA PRO A 45 0.88 -44.85 17.62
C PRO A 45 -0.45 -44.74 16.86
N GLN A 46 -0.43 -44.92 15.53
CA GLN A 46 -1.65 -45.06 14.73
C GLN A 46 -2.47 -46.25 15.25
N ARG A 47 -3.51 -45.98 16.03
CA ARG A 47 -4.42 -46.99 16.59
C ARG A 47 -5.45 -47.38 15.53
N GLY A 48 -5.08 -48.28 14.64
CA GLY A 48 -6.05 -49.10 13.90
C GLY A 48 -6.48 -50.30 14.75
N LEU A 49 -7.79 -50.52 14.88
CA LEU A 49 -8.44 -51.58 15.69
C LEU A 49 -8.19 -53.03 15.21
N GLY A 50 -7.00 -53.35 14.68
CA GLY A 50 -6.74 -54.65 14.06
C GLY A 50 -5.29 -55.15 14.05
N SER A 51 -4.39 -54.69 14.93
CA SER A 51 -2.99 -55.18 14.89
C SER A 51 -2.33 -55.35 16.26
N LEU A 52 -2.80 -56.33 17.03
CA LEU A 52 -2.05 -56.90 18.17
C LEU A 52 -0.95 -57.89 17.74
N ARG A 53 -0.61 -57.99 16.45
CA ARG A 53 0.44 -58.88 15.94
C ARG A 53 1.10 -58.28 14.68
N LEU A 54 2.15 -57.46 14.83
CA LEU A 54 3.23 -57.17 13.84
C LEU A 54 4.09 -55.92 14.22
N SER A 55 4.30 -55.66 15.50
CA SER A 55 5.12 -54.54 15.99
C SER A 55 6.61 -54.64 15.62
N ALA A 56 7.11 -55.80 15.18
CA ALA A 56 8.52 -56.04 14.85
C ALA A 56 8.90 -55.76 13.37
N LEU A 57 7.94 -55.42 12.50
CA LEU A 57 8.18 -55.17 11.06
C LEU A 57 7.75 -53.77 10.61
N ARG A 58 7.73 -52.79 11.53
CA ARG A 58 7.55 -51.37 11.14
C ARG A 58 8.79 -50.90 10.37
N ARG A 59 8.73 -50.95 9.04
CA ARG A 59 9.66 -50.18 8.19
C ARG A 59 9.51 -48.72 8.61
N GLY A 60 10.60 -48.13 9.12
CA GLY A 60 10.63 -46.72 9.50
C GLY A 60 10.24 -45.83 8.32
N PRO A 61 9.81 -44.57 8.57
CA PRO A 61 9.37 -43.67 7.51
C PRO A 61 10.42 -43.56 6.41
N VAL A 62 10.00 -43.84 5.18
CA VAL A 62 10.88 -43.84 4.00
C VAL A 62 11.43 -42.42 3.80
N ARG A 63 12.75 -42.32 3.63
CA ARG A 63 13.40 -41.05 3.27
C ARG A 63 13.29 -40.89 1.76
N ARG A 64 12.51 -39.91 1.30
CA ARG A 64 12.39 -39.58 -0.12
C ARG A 64 13.32 -38.39 -0.42
N PRO A 65 14.29 -38.51 -1.33
CA PRO A 65 15.12 -37.38 -1.74
C PRO A 65 14.25 -36.23 -2.26
N LEU A 66 14.55 -35.01 -1.81
CA LEU A 66 13.96 -33.77 -2.32
C LEU A 66 14.99 -32.95 -3.11
N ASP A 67 16.23 -32.92 -2.61
CA ASP A 67 17.37 -32.23 -3.22
C ASP A 67 18.68 -32.85 -2.68
N ASP A 68 19.83 -32.38 -3.16
CA ASP A 68 21.14 -32.81 -2.65
C ASP A 68 21.32 -32.47 -1.17
N GLY A 69 21.55 -33.50 -0.36
CA GLY A 69 21.60 -33.39 1.10
C GLY A 69 20.24 -33.19 1.79
N VAL A 70 19.11 -33.20 1.07
CA VAL A 70 17.77 -32.90 1.60
C VAL A 70 16.77 -34.03 1.32
N VAL A 71 16.06 -34.48 2.36
CA VAL A 71 15.07 -35.56 2.25
C VAL A 71 13.76 -35.19 2.93
N LEU A 72 12.65 -35.69 2.40
CA LEU A 72 11.40 -35.80 3.13
C LEU A 72 11.48 -37.03 4.04
N HIS A 73 11.35 -36.83 5.35
CA HIS A 73 11.33 -37.90 6.34
C HIS A 73 10.05 -37.83 7.16
N GLY A 74 9.11 -38.74 6.89
CA GLY A 74 7.77 -38.63 7.45
C GLY A 74 7.05 -37.43 6.82
N ASN A 75 6.62 -36.48 7.66
CA ASN A 75 5.95 -35.25 7.25
C ASN A 75 6.82 -34.01 7.50
N GLU A 76 8.14 -34.17 7.48
CA GLU A 76 9.09 -33.08 7.71
C GLU A 76 10.24 -33.12 6.70
N VAL A 77 10.72 -31.93 6.32
CA VAL A 77 11.96 -31.79 5.55
C VAL A 77 13.14 -31.92 6.50
N ALA A 78 14.07 -32.82 6.18
CA ALA A 78 15.21 -33.14 7.02
C ALA A 78 16.50 -33.31 6.22
N LEU A 79 17.63 -33.26 6.91
CA LEU A 79 18.93 -33.57 6.32
C LEU A 79 19.04 -35.05 5.93
N ALA A 80 19.64 -35.31 4.77
CA ALA A 80 20.12 -36.63 4.38
C ALA A 80 21.14 -37.15 5.41
N ARG A 81 21.38 -38.47 5.42
CA ARG A 81 22.23 -39.10 6.46
C ARG A 81 23.71 -38.69 6.34
N ASP A 82 24.12 -38.47 5.11
CA ASP A 82 25.46 -38.10 4.65
C ASP A 82 25.62 -36.58 4.45
N ALA A 83 24.56 -35.80 4.65
CA ALA A 83 24.64 -34.35 4.59
C ALA A 83 25.54 -33.80 5.70
N MET A 84 26.52 -32.97 5.31
CA MET A 84 27.47 -32.31 6.20
C MET A 84 27.30 -30.80 6.13
N PRO A 85 26.44 -30.20 6.98
CA PRO A 85 26.21 -28.74 7.00
C PRO A 85 27.49 -27.90 7.06
N SER A 86 28.52 -28.37 7.79
CA SER A 86 29.79 -27.66 7.96
C SER A 86 30.58 -27.43 6.67
N HIS A 87 30.31 -28.21 5.61
CA HIS A 87 31.02 -28.11 4.33
C HIS A 87 30.15 -27.58 3.20
N ASP A 88 28.87 -27.32 3.46
CA ASP A 88 27.91 -26.91 2.44
C ASP A 88 27.16 -25.64 2.88
N PRO A 89 27.66 -24.46 2.49
CA PRO A 89 27.01 -23.19 2.82
C PRO A 89 25.64 -23.01 2.14
N GLY A 90 25.34 -23.75 1.07
CA GLY A 90 24.06 -23.66 0.34
C GLY A 90 22.97 -24.56 0.92
N LEU A 91 23.34 -25.61 1.68
CA LEU A 91 22.41 -26.61 2.20
C LEU A 91 21.21 -26.01 2.95
N MET A 92 21.41 -24.92 3.68
CA MET A 92 20.32 -24.24 4.39
C MET A 92 19.25 -23.71 3.42
N LEU A 93 19.65 -23.08 2.31
CA LEU A 93 18.73 -22.54 1.31
C LEU A 93 18.04 -23.67 0.53
N ARG A 94 18.72 -24.78 0.25
CA ARG A 94 18.08 -25.99 -0.30
C ARG A 94 17.03 -26.58 0.62
N VAL A 95 17.32 -26.70 1.92
CA VAL A 95 16.34 -27.17 2.92
C VAL A 95 15.13 -26.23 2.97
N ALA A 96 15.37 -24.92 3.00
CA ALA A 96 14.31 -23.92 3.03
C ALA A 96 13.43 -23.96 1.78
N LEU A 97 14.06 -24.00 0.59
CA LEU A 97 13.38 -24.10 -0.70
C LEU A 97 12.53 -25.37 -0.79
N ALA A 98 13.11 -26.54 -0.44
CA ALA A 98 12.40 -27.81 -0.47
C ALA A 98 11.18 -27.81 0.48
N ALA A 99 11.32 -27.22 1.67
CA ALA A 99 10.21 -27.06 2.62
C ALA A 99 9.10 -26.17 2.05
N ALA A 100 9.46 -25.02 1.48
CA ALA A 100 8.50 -24.08 0.93
C ALA A 100 7.73 -24.68 -0.26
N GLN A 101 8.42 -25.34 -1.19
CA GLN A 101 7.81 -25.96 -2.37
C GLN A 101 6.91 -27.14 -2.03
N THR A 102 7.27 -27.92 -1.01
CA THR A 102 6.48 -29.09 -0.59
C THR A 102 5.38 -28.74 0.41
N GLY A 103 5.32 -27.50 0.91
CA GLY A 103 4.43 -27.09 2.00
C GLY A 103 4.63 -27.90 3.28
N THR A 104 5.84 -28.41 3.48
CA THR A 104 6.16 -29.34 4.56
C THR A 104 7.10 -28.66 5.56
N PRO A 105 6.84 -28.72 6.88
CA PRO A 105 7.68 -28.08 7.88
C PRO A 105 9.09 -28.66 7.91
N ILE A 106 10.07 -27.83 8.28
CA ILE A 106 11.45 -28.26 8.49
C ILE A 106 11.52 -28.95 9.87
N ALA A 107 12.16 -30.11 9.93
CA ALA A 107 12.38 -30.82 11.18
C ALA A 107 13.23 -29.97 12.15
N GLU A 108 12.85 -29.93 13.43
CA GLU A 108 13.55 -29.14 14.46
C GLU A 108 15.05 -29.52 14.55
N GLY A 109 15.36 -30.82 14.56
CA GLY A 109 16.74 -31.31 14.58
C GLY A 109 17.54 -31.01 13.31
N THR A 110 16.89 -30.59 12.23
CA THR A 110 17.55 -30.05 11.02
C THR A 110 17.87 -28.58 11.20
N LEU A 111 16.91 -27.79 11.70
CA LEU A 111 17.12 -26.36 12.01
C LEU A 111 18.27 -26.16 13.00
N ASN A 112 18.29 -26.91 14.10
CA ASN A 112 19.33 -26.79 15.12
C ASN A 112 20.71 -27.16 14.55
N ARG A 113 20.82 -28.26 13.78
CA ARG A 113 22.08 -28.64 13.14
C ARG A 113 22.59 -27.62 12.13
N LEU A 114 21.68 -26.99 11.38
CA LEU A 114 22.04 -25.92 10.46
C LEU A 114 22.49 -24.66 11.22
N ALA A 115 21.77 -24.28 12.27
CA ALA A 115 22.12 -23.13 13.13
C ALA A 115 23.52 -23.30 13.75
N ASP A 116 23.83 -24.50 14.24
CA ASP A 116 25.09 -24.81 14.92
C ASP A 116 26.28 -24.93 13.96
N ALA A 117 26.08 -25.55 12.79
CA ALA A 117 27.20 -26.01 11.96
C ALA A 117 27.27 -25.41 10.55
N ALA A 118 26.19 -24.84 10.00
CA ALA A 118 26.23 -24.32 8.63
C ALA A 118 27.08 -23.04 8.55
N PRO A 119 28.10 -22.99 7.67
CA PRO A 119 28.96 -21.83 7.52
C PRO A 119 28.21 -20.66 6.87
N GLU A 120 28.68 -19.45 7.12
CA GLU A 120 28.19 -18.27 6.40
C GLU A 120 28.55 -18.34 4.91
N LEU A 121 27.65 -17.83 4.07
CA LEU A 121 27.90 -17.69 2.64
C LEU A 121 28.96 -16.63 2.39
N ARG A 122 30.03 -17.01 1.67
CA ARG A 122 31.07 -16.06 1.23
C ARG A 122 30.46 -15.00 0.32
N LYS A 123 30.92 -13.75 0.45
CA LYS A 123 30.48 -12.62 -0.38
C LYS A 123 31.45 -12.44 -1.58
N PRO A 124 30.95 -12.23 -2.82
CA PRO A 124 29.56 -12.35 -3.23
C PRO A 124 29.08 -13.81 -3.14
N TRP A 125 27.78 -14.00 -2.88
CA TRP A 125 27.21 -15.34 -2.77
C TRP A 125 27.39 -16.16 -4.06
N PRO A 126 27.60 -17.49 -3.93
CA PRO A 126 27.56 -18.37 -5.09
C PRO A 126 26.22 -18.26 -5.82
N ARG A 127 26.24 -18.30 -7.16
CA ARG A 127 25.04 -18.22 -8.00
C ARG A 127 23.96 -19.20 -7.57
N GLN A 128 24.33 -20.44 -7.27
CA GLN A 128 23.39 -21.47 -6.84
C GLN A 128 22.62 -21.06 -5.57
N ALA A 129 23.31 -20.53 -4.56
CA ALA A 129 22.66 -20.06 -3.33
C ALA A 129 21.70 -18.89 -3.61
N ARG A 130 22.08 -17.95 -4.48
CA ARG A 130 21.17 -16.90 -4.92
C ARG A 130 19.95 -17.46 -5.65
N ASP A 131 20.13 -18.39 -6.58
CA ASP A 131 19.04 -18.99 -7.35
C ASP A 131 18.08 -19.76 -6.42
N GLU A 132 18.60 -20.44 -5.39
CA GLU A 132 17.81 -21.10 -4.33
C GLU A 132 17.02 -20.09 -3.47
N LEU A 133 17.62 -18.95 -3.11
CA LEU A 133 16.93 -17.85 -2.43
C LEU A 133 15.78 -17.32 -3.29
N ILE A 134 16.02 -17.03 -4.57
CA ILE A 134 14.97 -16.55 -5.49
C ILE A 134 13.85 -17.58 -5.62
N GLY A 135 14.19 -18.87 -5.73
CA GLY A 135 13.21 -19.95 -5.72
C GLY A 135 12.39 -19.99 -4.43
N LEU A 136 13.02 -19.74 -3.28
CA LEU A 136 12.35 -19.72 -1.98
C LEU A 136 11.35 -18.56 -1.92
N LEU A 137 11.78 -17.34 -2.29
CA LEU A 137 10.91 -16.16 -2.34
C LEU A 137 9.74 -16.35 -3.33
N GLY A 138 9.97 -17.07 -4.43
CA GLY A 138 8.96 -17.41 -5.42
C GLY A 138 8.01 -18.55 -5.04
N SER A 139 8.17 -19.18 -3.86
CA SER A 139 7.37 -20.36 -3.45
C SER A 139 5.96 -20.01 -2.94
N GLY A 140 5.56 -18.74 -3.00
CA GLY A 140 4.22 -18.30 -2.59
C GLY A 140 3.97 -18.59 -1.11
N GLN A 141 2.79 -19.15 -0.79
CA GLN A 141 2.35 -19.34 0.60
C GLN A 141 3.32 -20.21 1.44
N GLY A 142 4.10 -21.10 0.81
CA GLY A 142 5.11 -21.89 1.53
C GLY A 142 6.26 -21.07 2.13
N LEU A 143 6.49 -19.84 1.65
CA LEU A 143 7.53 -18.95 2.16
C LEU A 143 7.31 -18.57 3.64
N VAL A 144 6.04 -18.36 4.00
CA VAL A 144 5.62 -17.85 5.30
C VAL A 144 6.16 -18.69 6.46
N ASP A 145 5.86 -19.98 6.46
CA ASP A 145 6.21 -20.87 7.57
C ASP A 145 7.71 -21.17 7.59
N VAL A 146 8.35 -21.15 6.42
CA VAL A 146 9.80 -21.37 6.30
C VAL A 146 10.58 -20.20 6.86
N VAL A 147 10.21 -18.95 6.51
CA VAL A 147 10.86 -17.76 7.07
C VAL A 147 10.65 -17.70 8.59
N GLU A 148 9.44 -18.00 9.07
CA GLU A 148 9.16 -18.12 10.51
C GLU A 148 10.10 -19.12 11.18
N ALA A 149 10.21 -20.33 10.65
CA ALA A 149 11.06 -21.38 11.22
C ALA A 149 12.55 -20.98 11.25
N LEU A 150 13.06 -20.39 10.17
CA LEU A 150 14.44 -19.93 10.08
C LEU A 150 14.72 -18.73 11.01
N ASP A 151 13.79 -17.79 11.12
CA ASP A 151 13.94 -16.61 11.98
C ASP A 151 13.94 -16.98 13.47
N ARG A 152 13.18 -17.99 13.87
CA ARG A 152 13.14 -18.51 15.25
C ARG A 152 14.47 -19.07 15.72
N VAL A 153 15.23 -19.71 14.84
CA VAL A 153 16.58 -20.22 15.14
C VAL A 153 17.70 -19.27 14.72
N GLY A 154 17.37 -18.03 14.32
CA GLY A 154 18.35 -17.00 13.94
C GLY A 154 19.01 -17.20 12.58
N LEU A 155 18.63 -18.23 11.82
CA LEU A 155 19.16 -18.50 10.48
C LEU A 155 18.73 -17.43 9.47
N TRP A 156 17.51 -16.88 9.58
CA TRP A 156 17.07 -15.80 8.71
C TRP A 156 17.88 -14.52 8.92
N GLY A 157 18.10 -14.14 10.18
CA GLY A 157 18.95 -12.99 10.54
C GLY A 157 20.42 -13.16 10.13
N ARG A 158 20.91 -14.41 9.98
CA ARG A 158 22.24 -14.69 9.42
C ARG A 158 22.31 -14.36 7.92
N LEU A 159 21.23 -14.58 7.16
CA LEU A 159 21.15 -14.20 5.74
C LEU A 159 20.97 -12.69 5.55
N PHE A 160 20.12 -12.10 6.40
CA PHE A 160 19.76 -10.69 6.36
C PHE A 160 19.94 -10.05 7.74
N PRO A 161 21.18 -9.65 8.11
CA PRO A 161 21.43 -8.97 9.38
C PRO A 161 20.59 -7.70 9.57
N GLU A 162 20.21 -7.05 8.47
CA GLU A 162 19.37 -5.85 8.43
C GLU A 162 17.95 -6.10 8.97
N TRP A 163 17.51 -7.38 8.95
CA TRP A 163 16.19 -7.83 9.39
C TRP A 163 15.91 -7.53 10.86
N GLY A 164 16.95 -7.47 11.70
CA GLY A 164 16.78 -7.24 13.15
C GLY A 164 16.05 -5.94 13.49
N ALA A 165 16.09 -4.93 12.63
CA ALA A 165 15.37 -3.66 12.87
C ALA A 165 13.86 -3.76 12.61
N VAL A 166 13.47 -4.59 11.64
CA VAL A 166 12.06 -4.79 11.22
C VAL A 166 11.40 -6.00 11.89
N ARG A 167 12.19 -6.91 12.46
CA ARG A 167 11.72 -8.08 13.21
C ARG A 167 10.75 -7.66 14.33
N ASP A 168 9.56 -8.24 14.30
CA ASP A 168 8.46 -7.98 15.23
C ASP A 168 8.09 -6.50 15.40
N LEU A 169 8.52 -5.62 14.47
CA LEU A 169 8.25 -4.18 14.53
C LEU A 169 6.77 -3.92 14.24
N PRO A 170 6.00 -3.34 15.19
CA PRO A 170 4.63 -2.99 14.93
C PRO A 170 4.54 -1.92 13.84
N PRO A 171 3.52 -1.99 12.97
CA PRO A 171 3.29 -0.95 11.99
C PRO A 171 2.93 0.36 12.70
N ARG A 172 3.33 1.49 12.11
CA ARG A 172 2.95 2.81 12.62
C ARG A 172 1.52 3.20 12.25
N ASP A 173 1.01 2.67 11.14
CA ASP A 173 -0.34 2.94 10.65
C ASP A 173 -1.30 1.82 11.09
N PRO A 174 -2.45 2.14 11.72
CA PRO A 174 -3.43 1.16 12.18
C PRO A 174 -4.04 0.27 11.07
N VAL A 175 -3.89 0.62 9.79
CA VAL A 175 -4.43 -0.23 8.71
C VAL A 175 -3.64 -1.52 8.49
N HIS A 176 -2.38 -1.57 8.90
CA HIS A 176 -1.54 -2.75 8.65
C HIS A 176 -1.96 -3.91 9.56
N THR A 177 -2.20 -5.06 8.93
CA THR A 177 -2.59 -6.29 9.64
C THR A 177 -1.40 -6.94 10.36
N TRP A 178 -0.19 -6.71 9.86
CA TRP A 178 1.01 -7.45 10.24
C TRP A 178 2.10 -6.54 10.83
N THR A 179 3.00 -7.11 11.63
CA THR A 179 4.30 -6.51 11.92
C THR A 179 5.09 -6.34 10.62
N VAL A 180 6.04 -5.40 10.58
CA VAL A 180 6.76 -5.03 9.34
C VAL A 180 7.48 -6.24 8.72
N ASP A 181 8.18 -7.05 9.52
CA ASP A 181 8.80 -8.29 9.05
C ASP A 181 7.81 -9.26 8.40
N ARG A 182 6.64 -9.48 9.03
CA ARG A 182 5.60 -10.35 8.48
C ARG A 182 4.98 -9.74 7.22
N HIS A 183 4.77 -8.43 7.19
CA HIS A 183 4.32 -7.70 6.01
C HIS A 183 5.26 -7.89 4.81
N LEU A 184 6.57 -7.77 5.00
CA LEU A 184 7.57 -8.00 3.94
C LEU A 184 7.46 -9.41 3.35
N VAL A 185 7.25 -10.43 4.19
CA VAL A 185 7.04 -11.81 3.74
C VAL A 185 5.71 -11.93 2.97
N GLU A 186 4.61 -11.40 3.49
CA GLU A 186 3.30 -11.42 2.83
C GLU A 186 3.32 -10.68 1.48
N ALA A 187 3.97 -9.52 1.40
CA ALA A 187 4.18 -8.77 0.17
C ALA A 187 4.97 -9.60 -0.85
N THR A 188 6.00 -10.32 -0.41
CA THR A 188 6.77 -11.26 -1.26
C THR A 188 5.88 -12.39 -1.78
N VAL A 189 4.99 -12.94 -0.95
CA VAL A 189 4.01 -13.96 -1.37
C VAL A 189 3.05 -13.43 -2.43
N ARG A 190 2.61 -12.17 -2.31
CA ARG A 190 1.79 -11.50 -3.33
C ARG A 190 2.57 -11.27 -4.61
N ALA A 191 3.80 -10.78 -4.51
CA ALA A 191 4.71 -10.54 -5.63
C ALA A 191 5.02 -11.81 -6.42
N ALA A 192 5.17 -12.96 -5.75
CA ALA A 192 5.37 -14.26 -6.42
C ALA A 192 4.24 -14.61 -7.40
N ARG A 193 3.00 -14.17 -7.15
CA ARG A 193 1.86 -14.36 -8.07
C ARG A 193 1.95 -13.48 -9.31
N LEU A 194 2.69 -12.39 -9.24
CA LEU A 194 2.91 -11.42 -10.31
C LEU A 194 4.21 -11.69 -11.09
N ALA A 195 4.96 -12.74 -10.76
CA ALA A 195 6.25 -13.05 -11.39
C ALA A 195 6.17 -13.22 -12.92
N THR A 196 5.03 -13.61 -13.46
CA THR A 196 4.82 -13.75 -14.92
C THR A 196 4.41 -12.45 -15.62
N SER A 197 4.12 -11.39 -14.85
CA SER A 197 3.73 -10.08 -15.35
C SER A 197 4.89 -9.09 -15.47
N VAL A 198 6.10 -9.52 -15.06
CA VAL A 198 7.31 -8.68 -15.07
C VAL A 198 8.46 -9.34 -15.84
N SER A 199 9.31 -8.53 -16.49
CA SER A 199 10.52 -9.00 -17.17
C SER A 199 11.62 -9.48 -16.22
N ARG A 200 11.64 -9.00 -14.97
CA ARG A 200 12.63 -9.32 -13.92
C ARG A 200 11.99 -9.83 -12.63
N PRO A 201 11.42 -11.06 -12.64
CA PRO A 201 10.75 -11.63 -11.46
C PRO A 201 11.69 -11.80 -10.26
N ASP A 202 12.98 -12.05 -10.52
CA ASP A 202 14.02 -12.12 -9.49
C ASP A 202 14.15 -10.80 -8.72
N LEU A 203 14.20 -9.67 -9.43
CA LEU A 203 14.27 -8.34 -8.81
C LEU A 203 12.95 -7.94 -8.14
N LEU A 204 11.80 -8.33 -8.70
CA LEU A 204 10.51 -8.10 -8.05
C LEU A 204 10.42 -8.79 -6.69
N LEU A 205 10.84 -10.05 -6.60
CA LEU A 205 10.81 -10.82 -5.36
C LEU A 205 11.75 -10.24 -4.30
N LEU A 206 12.96 -9.82 -4.70
CA LEU A 206 13.89 -9.15 -3.82
C LEU A 206 13.36 -7.77 -3.38
N ALA A 207 12.82 -6.98 -4.31
CA ALA A 207 12.26 -5.67 -3.99
C ALA A 207 11.08 -5.80 -3.03
N ALA A 208 10.19 -6.79 -3.21
CA ALA A 208 9.08 -7.04 -2.30
C ALA A 208 9.55 -7.36 -0.88
N LEU A 209 10.58 -8.19 -0.73
CA LEU A 209 11.18 -8.51 0.57
C LEU A 209 11.86 -7.31 1.23
N LEU A 210 12.37 -6.36 0.43
CA LEU A 210 13.25 -5.30 0.91
C LEU A 210 12.62 -3.90 0.92
N HIS A 211 11.45 -3.68 0.32
CA HIS A 211 10.89 -2.34 0.09
C HIS A 211 10.82 -1.49 1.36
N ASP A 212 10.55 -2.13 2.50
CA ASP A 212 10.39 -1.51 3.81
C ASP A 212 11.53 -1.83 4.80
N ILE A 213 12.65 -2.40 4.35
CA ILE A 213 13.75 -2.83 5.23
C ILE A 213 14.40 -1.66 6.00
N GLY A 214 14.24 -0.43 5.50
CA GLY A 214 14.68 0.80 6.16
C GLY A 214 13.84 1.21 7.38
N LYS A 215 12.65 0.62 7.61
CA LYS A 215 11.80 0.93 8.77
C LYS A 215 12.49 0.56 10.09
N GLY A 216 12.02 1.18 11.19
CA GLY A 216 12.55 0.97 12.54
C GLY A 216 13.78 1.79 12.90
N ARG A 217 14.14 2.79 12.08
CA ARG A 217 15.27 3.71 12.28
C ARG A 217 14.83 5.17 12.07
N ASP A 218 15.63 6.13 12.55
CA ASP A 218 15.31 7.57 12.56
C ASP A 218 15.72 8.30 11.26
N ARG A 219 15.49 7.65 10.11
CA ARG A 219 15.74 8.21 8.77
C ARG A 219 14.53 7.90 7.88
N ASP A 220 14.44 8.57 6.72
CA ASP A 220 13.48 8.16 5.70
C ASP A 220 13.73 6.70 5.31
N HIS A 221 12.68 5.88 5.42
CA HIS A 221 12.78 4.43 5.26
C HIS A 221 13.01 4.01 3.80
N SER A 222 12.56 4.82 2.83
CA SER A 222 12.77 4.54 1.41
C SER A 222 14.20 4.86 1.00
N GLU A 223 14.76 5.97 1.50
CA GLU A 223 16.15 6.33 1.23
C GLU A 223 17.14 5.34 1.87
N LEU A 224 16.96 5.06 3.16
CA LEU A 224 17.79 4.07 3.86
C LEU A 224 17.55 2.66 3.30
N GLY A 225 16.31 2.32 2.95
CA GLY A 225 15.98 1.05 2.32
C GLY A 225 16.77 0.82 1.03
N ALA A 226 16.92 1.87 0.21
CA ALA A 226 17.70 1.80 -1.04
C ALA A 226 19.20 1.55 -0.78
N GLU A 227 19.79 2.24 0.21
CA GLU A 227 21.19 2.01 0.64
C GLU A 227 21.38 0.54 1.06
N LEU A 228 20.49 0.03 1.92
CA LEU A 228 20.54 -1.36 2.39
C LEU A 228 20.29 -2.36 1.26
N ALA A 229 19.35 -2.08 0.35
CA ALA A 229 19.07 -2.93 -0.80
C ALA A 229 20.29 -3.04 -1.74
N ALA A 230 21.05 -1.95 -1.91
CA ALA A 230 22.28 -1.96 -2.68
C ALA A 230 23.35 -2.87 -2.02
N GLU A 231 23.55 -2.75 -0.71
CA GLU A 231 24.47 -3.60 0.05
C GLU A 231 24.08 -5.08 0.00
N ILE A 232 22.78 -5.36 0.16
CA ILE A 232 22.22 -6.71 0.07
C ILE A 232 22.40 -7.26 -1.35
N GLY A 233 22.06 -6.50 -2.39
CA GLY A 233 22.21 -6.92 -3.78
C GLY A 233 23.66 -7.28 -4.14
N ALA A 234 24.62 -6.44 -3.73
CA ALA A 234 26.05 -6.72 -3.90
C ALA A 234 26.49 -7.97 -3.11
N ARG A 235 25.99 -8.17 -1.88
CA ARG A 235 26.25 -9.36 -1.07
C ARG A 235 25.72 -10.64 -1.74
N LEU A 236 24.54 -10.58 -2.34
CA LEU A 236 23.92 -11.67 -3.10
C LEU A 236 24.63 -11.94 -4.44
N GLY A 237 25.57 -11.08 -4.85
CA GLY A 237 26.31 -11.22 -6.10
C GLY A 237 25.51 -10.81 -7.34
N LEU A 238 24.55 -9.90 -7.20
CA LEU A 238 23.88 -9.29 -8.36
C LEU A 238 24.87 -8.48 -9.19
N TRP A 239 24.57 -8.34 -10.50
CA TRP A 239 25.33 -7.44 -11.37
C TRP A 239 25.11 -5.99 -10.95
N PRO A 240 26.08 -5.07 -11.16
CA PRO A 240 25.93 -3.67 -10.74
C PRO A 240 24.63 -3.01 -11.21
N ASN A 241 24.25 -3.20 -12.48
CA ASN A 241 22.98 -2.66 -12.99
C ASN A 241 21.75 -3.22 -12.28
N ASP A 242 21.77 -4.50 -11.90
CA ASP A 242 20.68 -5.14 -11.16
C ASP A 242 20.60 -4.63 -9.71
N VAL A 243 21.76 -4.33 -9.11
CA VAL A 243 21.85 -3.67 -7.80
C VAL A 243 21.22 -2.29 -7.87
N ASP A 244 21.54 -1.51 -8.92
CA ASP A 244 20.97 -0.18 -9.13
C ASP A 244 19.45 -0.24 -9.35
N THR A 245 18.96 -1.15 -10.18
CA THR A 245 17.51 -1.36 -10.39
C THR A 245 16.81 -1.80 -9.10
N LEU A 246 17.39 -2.73 -8.33
CA LEU A 246 16.83 -3.16 -7.04
C LEU A 246 16.77 -2.00 -6.04
N ALA A 247 17.86 -1.25 -5.90
CA ALA A 247 17.93 -0.10 -5.01
C ALA A 247 16.93 0.99 -5.44
N ALA A 248 16.78 1.24 -6.73
CA ALA A 248 15.78 2.18 -7.27
C ALA A 248 14.34 1.70 -7.02
N ALA A 249 14.07 0.40 -7.19
CA ALA A 249 12.75 -0.17 -6.90
C ALA A 249 12.38 0.01 -5.41
N VAL A 250 13.34 -0.23 -4.51
CA VAL A 250 13.14 0.02 -3.07
C VAL A 250 13.02 1.51 -2.77
N ARG A 251 13.83 2.38 -3.40
CA ARG A 251 13.75 3.84 -3.21
C ARG A 251 12.39 4.41 -3.61
N HIS A 252 11.82 3.90 -4.69
CA HIS A 252 10.64 4.48 -5.34
C HIS A 252 9.37 3.64 -5.19
N HIS A 253 9.34 2.65 -4.27
CA HIS A 253 8.20 1.75 -4.09
C HIS A 253 6.86 2.47 -3.81
N LEU A 254 6.90 3.68 -3.23
CA LEU A 254 5.71 4.51 -2.99
C LEU A 254 5.36 5.47 -4.13
N LEU A 255 6.20 5.62 -5.16
CA LEU A 255 6.05 6.64 -6.20
C LEU A 255 4.71 6.50 -6.95
N LEU A 256 4.43 5.32 -7.49
CA LEU A 256 3.20 5.05 -8.24
C LEU A 256 1.94 5.13 -7.35
N PRO A 257 1.83 4.41 -6.21
CA PRO A 257 0.61 4.44 -5.42
C PRO A 257 0.34 5.83 -4.83
N HIS A 258 1.37 6.60 -4.45
CA HIS A 258 1.17 7.98 -3.99
C HIS A 258 0.78 8.92 -5.14
N THR A 259 1.44 8.84 -6.29
CA THR A 259 1.13 9.71 -7.41
C THR A 259 -0.29 9.45 -7.91
N ALA A 260 -0.64 8.19 -8.12
CA ALA A 260 -1.95 7.80 -8.66
C ALA A 260 -3.12 8.26 -7.77
N THR A 261 -2.93 8.26 -6.45
CA THR A 261 -3.99 8.62 -5.49
C THR A 261 -4.01 10.11 -5.11
N ARG A 262 -2.97 10.88 -5.44
CA ARG A 262 -2.83 12.28 -5.00
C ARG A 262 -2.71 13.29 -6.13
N ARG A 263 -2.52 12.84 -7.37
CA ARG A 263 -2.35 13.71 -8.54
C ARG A 263 -3.31 13.28 -9.64
N ASP A 264 -3.47 14.14 -10.64
CA ASP A 264 -4.13 13.76 -11.88
C ASP A 264 -3.20 12.88 -12.72
N VAL A 265 -3.58 11.62 -12.90
CA VAL A 265 -2.83 10.61 -13.65
C VAL A 265 -2.83 10.84 -15.17
N THR A 266 -3.71 11.72 -15.65
CA THR A 266 -3.83 12.07 -17.06
C THR A 266 -3.07 13.36 -17.43
N ASP A 267 -2.59 14.10 -16.42
CA ASP A 267 -1.82 15.33 -16.63
C ASP A 267 -0.41 15.01 -17.15
N PRO A 268 0.00 15.58 -18.31
CA PRO A 268 1.36 15.42 -18.82
C PRO A 268 2.46 15.78 -17.81
N ALA A 269 2.29 16.82 -16.98
CA ALA A 269 3.29 17.19 -15.98
C ALA A 269 3.47 16.11 -14.91
N THR A 270 2.39 15.42 -14.53
CA THR A 270 2.45 14.27 -13.62
C THR A 270 3.25 13.13 -14.24
N ILE A 271 2.98 12.81 -15.50
CA ILE A 271 3.62 11.72 -16.24
C ILE A 271 5.11 12.04 -16.47
N ASP A 272 5.44 13.26 -16.89
CA ASP A 272 6.81 13.72 -17.11
C ASP A 272 7.63 13.64 -15.82
N ARG A 273 7.07 14.05 -14.69
CA ARG A 273 7.75 13.93 -13.38
C ARG A 273 8.04 12.48 -13.02
N VAL A 274 7.07 11.59 -13.18
CA VAL A 274 7.25 10.16 -12.87
C VAL A 274 8.30 9.54 -13.79
N THR A 275 8.18 9.74 -15.10
CA THR A 275 9.13 9.20 -16.08
C THR A 275 10.55 9.74 -15.87
N ALA A 276 10.69 11.03 -15.58
CA ALA A 276 11.99 11.64 -15.23
C ALA A 276 12.57 11.08 -13.93
N THR A 277 11.74 10.88 -12.89
CA THR A 277 12.16 10.26 -11.62
C THR A 277 12.70 8.86 -11.83
N LEU A 278 12.10 8.11 -12.76
CA LEU A 278 12.52 6.75 -13.10
C LEU A 278 13.66 6.70 -14.15
N GLY A 279 14.17 7.86 -14.59
CA GLY A 279 15.22 7.94 -15.62
C GLY A 279 14.79 7.36 -16.98
N GLY A 280 13.48 7.27 -17.25
CA GLY A 280 12.96 6.64 -18.46
C GLY A 280 13.10 5.11 -18.50
N ASP A 281 13.36 4.44 -17.37
CA ASP A 281 13.54 2.98 -17.32
C ASP A 281 12.19 2.22 -17.31
N PRO A 282 11.83 1.51 -18.40
CA PRO A 282 10.58 0.77 -18.47
C PRO A 282 10.56 -0.48 -17.58
N VAL A 283 11.73 -1.08 -17.29
CA VAL A 283 11.83 -2.25 -16.40
C VAL A 283 11.55 -1.83 -14.96
N LEU A 284 12.11 -0.70 -14.53
CA LEU A 284 11.82 -0.15 -13.20
C LEU A 284 10.33 0.23 -13.06
N LEU A 285 9.72 0.84 -14.07
CA LEU A 285 8.28 1.14 -14.07
C LEU A 285 7.43 -0.14 -13.94
N GLU A 286 7.79 -1.19 -14.67
CA GLU A 286 7.14 -2.50 -14.62
C GLU A 286 7.25 -3.14 -13.22
N LEU A 287 8.44 -3.12 -12.61
CA LEU A 287 8.69 -3.61 -11.26
C LEU A 287 7.88 -2.83 -10.21
N LEU A 288 7.88 -1.50 -10.28
CA LEU A 288 7.15 -0.65 -9.34
C LEU A 288 5.64 -0.84 -9.45
N HIS A 289 5.11 -1.12 -10.64
CA HIS A 289 3.70 -1.41 -10.82
C HIS A 289 3.30 -2.70 -10.08
N ALA A 290 4.03 -3.79 -10.32
CA ALA A 290 3.77 -5.06 -9.65
C ALA A 290 4.02 -4.98 -8.12
N LEU A 291 5.06 -4.25 -7.70
CA LEU A 291 5.37 -4.05 -6.29
C LEU A 291 4.26 -3.27 -5.56
N ALA A 292 3.72 -2.22 -6.18
CA ALA A 292 2.63 -1.43 -5.60
C ALA A 292 1.36 -2.25 -5.38
N GLU A 293 1.02 -3.15 -6.31
CA GLU A 293 -0.09 -4.10 -6.16
C GLU A 293 0.19 -5.10 -5.02
N ALA A 294 1.36 -5.73 -5.04
CA ALA A 294 1.74 -6.74 -4.06
C ALA A 294 1.75 -6.19 -2.62
N ASP A 295 2.33 -5.00 -2.41
CA ASP A 295 2.39 -4.30 -1.13
C ASP A 295 0.99 -3.90 -0.63
N SER A 296 0.16 -3.34 -1.52
CA SER A 296 -1.21 -2.96 -1.19
C SER A 296 -2.08 -4.16 -0.78
N LEU A 297 -1.91 -5.31 -1.44
CA LEU A 297 -2.61 -6.56 -1.11
C LEU A 297 -2.12 -7.21 0.19
N ALA A 298 -0.89 -6.91 0.63
CA ALA A 298 -0.32 -7.42 1.87
C ALA A 298 -0.65 -6.56 3.10
N THR A 299 -0.92 -5.27 2.91
CA THR A 299 -1.16 -4.29 3.99
C THR A 299 -2.45 -4.59 4.77
N ALA A 300 -3.59 -4.63 4.08
CA ALA A 300 -4.91 -4.73 4.71
C ALA A 300 -5.95 -5.36 3.76
N PRO A 301 -7.03 -5.98 4.30
CA PRO A 301 -8.21 -6.29 3.50
C PRO A 301 -8.74 -5.03 2.80
N GLY A 302 -8.85 -5.06 1.47
CA GLY A 302 -9.27 -3.91 0.67
C GLY A 302 -8.20 -2.84 0.42
N GLY A 303 -6.92 -3.08 0.76
CA GLY A 303 -5.82 -2.15 0.48
C GLY A 303 -5.55 -1.91 -1.02
N TRP A 304 -5.98 -2.85 -1.87
CA TRP A 304 -6.00 -2.76 -3.33
C TRP A 304 -7.43 -2.90 -3.83
N THR A 305 -8.03 -1.80 -4.29
CA THR A 305 -9.39 -1.76 -4.83
C THR A 305 -9.36 -1.66 -6.36
N GLU A 306 -10.46 -2.03 -7.03
CA GLU A 306 -10.58 -1.88 -8.50
C GLU A 306 -10.29 -0.44 -8.95
N TRP A 307 -10.78 0.55 -8.21
CA TRP A 307 -10.51 1.96 -8.47
C TRP A 307 -9.01 2.32 -8.35
N LYS A 308 -8.34 1.87 -7.28
CA LYS A 308 -6.90 2.13 -7.09
C LYS A 308 -6.08 1.44 -8.19
N ALA A 309 -6.47 0.23 -8.57
CA ALA A 309 -5.85 -0.52 -9.64
C ALA A 309 -5.97 0.21 -10.98
N ALA A 310 -7.16 0.72 -11.32
CA ALA A 310 -7.37 1.52 -12.53
C ALA A 310 -6.49 2.78 -12.55
N LEU A 311 -6.44 3.54 -11.46
CA LEU A 311 -5.60 4.75 -11.38
C LEU A 311 -4.11 4.46 -11.57
N VAL A 312 -3.60 3.40 -10.95
CA VAL A 312 -2.19 3.01 -11.11
C VAL A 312 -1.94 2.52 -12.53
N ALA A 313 -2.85 1.73 -13.11
CA ALA A 313 -2.75 1.25 -14.48
C ALA A 313 -2.76 2.40 -15.50
N ASP A 314 -3.63 3.39 -15.34
CA ASP A 314 -3.70 4.58 -16.20
C ASP A 314 -2.41 5.38 -16.14
N LEU A 315 -1.87 5.61 -14.93
CA LEU A 315 -0.59 6.28 -14.75
C LEU A 315 0.56 5.51 -15.43
N VAL A 316 0.63 4.20 -15.24
CA VAL A 316 1.65 3.34 -15.84
C VAL A 316 1.54 3.35 -17.36
N GLN A 317 0.32 3.31 -17.91
CA GLN A 317 0.09 3.37 -19.34
C GLN A 317 0.54 4.72 -19.92
N GLY A 318 0.19 5.83 -19.25
CA GLY A 318 0.68 7.15 -19.64
C GLY A 318 2.21 7.26 -19.62
N CYS A 319 2.85 6.73 -18.58
CA CYS A 319 4.31 6.67 -18.49
C CYS A 319 4.93 5.83 -19.62
N ARG A 320 4.34 4.68 -19.97
CA ARG A 320 4.82 3.83 -21.08
C ARG A 320 4.73 4.56 -22.42
N THR A 321 3.60 5.21 -22.71
CA THR A 321 3.41 6.01 -23.92
C THR A 321 4.46 7.13 -24.01
N ALA A 322 4.67 7.86 -22.92
CA ALA A 322 5.67 8.93 -22.85
C ALA A 322 7.11 8.41 -23.02
N MET A 323 7.47 7.31 -22.36
CA MET A 323 8.80 6.66 -22.50
C MET A 323 9.04 6.12 -23.92
N ALA A 324 7.99 5.71 -24.63
CA ALA A 324 8.07 5.31 -26.04
C ALA A 324 8.24 6.52 -27.00
N GLY A 325 8.14 7.75 -26.51
CA GLY A 325 8.19 8.98 -27.32
C GLY A 325 6.90 9.22 -28.11
N GLU A 326 5.81 8.53 -27.75
CA GLU A 326 4.51 8.70 -28.39
C GLU A 326 3.81 9.96 -27.86
N PRO A 327 3.08 10.70 -28.72
CA PRO A 327 2.34 11.87 -28.27
C PRO A 327 1.25 11.44 -27.29
N MET A 328 1.31 11.98 -26.08
CA MET A 328 0.27 11.76 -25.08
C MET A 328 -1.07 12.30 -25.58
N PRO A 329 -2.15 11.50 -25.56
CA PRO A 329 -3.48 12.01 -25.84
C PRO A 329 -3.78 13.14 -24.85
N ARG A 330 -4.13 14.31 -25.36
CA ARG A 330 -4.65 15.39 -24.50
C ARG A 330 -6.05 14.96 -24.08
N PRO A 331 -6.32 14.74 -22.79
CA PRO A 331 -7.67 14.38 -22.36
C PRO A 331 -8.62 15.50 -22.80
N GLU A 332 -9.70 15.14 -23.49
CA GLU A 332 -10.78 16.10 -23.72
C GLU A 332 -11.41 16.41 -22.35
N PRO A 333 -11.57 17.70 -21.97
CA PRO A 333 -12.08 18.05 -20.64
C PRO A 333 -13.47 17.48 -20.34
N LEU A 334 -14.27 17.25 -21.38
CA LEU A 334 -15.63 16.73 -21.28
C LEU A 334 -15.90 15.72 -22.37
N ASP A 335 -16.44 14.57 -21.98
CA ASP A 335 -16.94 13.58 -22.92
C ASP A 335 -18.22 14.07 -23.66
N ALA A 336 -18.66 13.30 -24.65
CA ALA A 336 -19.79 13.68 -25.50
C ALA A 336 -21.13 13.73 -24.74
N ASP A 337 -21.32 12.90 -23.71
CA ASP A 337 -22.54 12.91 -22.88
C ASP A 337 -22.54 14.09 -21.93
N GLN A 338 -21.44 14.31 -21.22
CA GLN A 338 -21.22 15.47 -20.35
C GLN A 338 -21.44 16.77 -21.09
N ARG A 339 -20.92 16.90 -22.32
CA ARG A 339 -21.12 18.07 -23.17
C ARG A 339 -22.60 18.29 -23.53
N ARG A 340 -23.31 17.23 -23.91
CA ARG A 340 -24.74 17.29 -24.22
C ARG A 340 -25.58 17.70 -23.01
N ILE A 341 -25.27 17.16 -21.83
CA ILE A 341 -25.96 17.54 -20.58
C ILE A 341 -25.65 19.00 -20.25
N ALA A 342 -24.39 19.43 -20.37
CA ALA A 342 -24.01 20.82 -20.14
C ALA A 342 -24.74 21.80 -21.05
N GLU A 343 -24.88 21.49 -22.35
CA GLU A 343 -25.67 22.30 -23.29
C GLU A 343 -27.15 22.36 -22.90
N THR A 344 -27.71 21.29 -22.36
CA THR A 344 -29.11 21.24 -21.90
C THR A 344 -29.31 22.10 -20.65
N VAL A 345 -28.39 22.01 -19.69
CA VAL A 345 -28.39 22.82 -18.45
C VAL A 345 -28.16 24.30 -18.77
N ALA A 346 -27.35 24.62 -19.78
CA ALA A 346 -27.11 26.00 -20.21
C ALA A 346 -28.40 26.69 -20.67
N VAL A 347 -29.34 25.93 -21.26
CA VAL A 347 -30.64 26.43 -21.70
C VAL A 347 -31.66 26.42 -20.56
N SER A 348 -31.73 25.35 -19.77
CA SER A 348 -32.77 25.19 -18.74
C SER A 348 -32.48 25.96 -17.45
N GLY A 349 -31.20 26.17 -17.13
CA GLY A 349 -30.74 26.72 -15.85
C GLY A 349 -30.93 25.78 -14.65
N HIS A 350 -31.41 24.56 -14.87
CA HIS A 350 -31.67 23.58 -13.81
C HIS A 350 -30.52 22.60 -13.67
N PRO A 351 -30.03 22.33 -12.45
CA PRO A 351 -28.94 21.39 -12.25
C PRO A 351 -29.38 19.95 -12.53
N GLU A 352 -28.48 19.18 -13.12
CA GLU A 352 -28.62 17.75 -13.36
C GLU A 352 -27.58 16.97 -12.54
N VAL A 353 -27.97 15.78 -12.07
CA VAL A 353 -27.07 14.87 -11.37
C VAL A 353 -27.26 13.46 -11.92
N SER A 354 -26.18 12.81 -12.33
CA SER A 354 -26.18 11.40 -12.76
C SER A 354 -25.22 10.57 -11.91
N ILE A 355 -25.49 9.28 -11.80
CA ILE A 355 -24.66 8.32 -11.07
C ILE A 355 -24.39 7.12 -11.98
N ALA A 356 -23.14 6.93 -12.37
CA ALA A 356 -22.66 5.75 -13.10
C ALA A 356 -21.95 4.82 -12.10
N ARG A 357 -22.47 3.61 -11.88
CA ARG A 357 -21.95 2.67 -10.88
C ARG A 357 -20.94 1.72 -11.50
N GLU A 358 -19.83 1.50 -10.79
CA GLU A 358 -18.72 0.63 -11.18
C GLU A 358 -18.30 -0.19 -9.96
N GLY A 359 -18.84 -1.41 -9.84
CA GLY A 359 -18.59 -2.26 -8.66
C GLY A 359 -19.06 -1.61 -7.36
N GLU A 360 -18.13 -1.43 -6.42
CA GLU A 360 -18.37 -0.77 -5.12
C GLU A 360 -18.21 0.77 -5.16
N ALA A 361 -17.75 1.31 -6.28
CA ALA A 361 -17.59 2.74 -6.51
C ALA A 361 -18.63 3.27 -7.52
N ALA A 362 -18.72 4.59 -7.64
CA ALA A 362 -19.51 5.24 -8.67
C ALA A 362 -18.88 6.58 -9.07
N THR A 363 -19.17 6.99 -10.30
CA THR A 363 -18.95 8.33 -10.78
C THR A 363 -20.25 9.11 -10.64
N VAL A 364 -20.24 10.18 -9.84
CA VAL A 364 -21.34 11.14 -9.73
C VAL A 364 -20.99 12.37 -10.54
N THR A 365 -21.79 12.67 -11.55
CA THR A 365 -21.61 13.87 -12.38
C THR A 365 -22.66 14.89 -12.01
N VAL A 366 -22.23 16.08 -11.59
CA VAL A 366 -23.05 17.24 -11.28
C VAL A 366 -22.87 18.26 -12.38
N VAL A 367 -23.96 18.65 -13.03
CA VAL A 367 -23.94 19.65 -14.09
C VAL A 367 -24.87 20.80 -13.70
N ALA A 368 -24.34 21.99 -13.52
CA ALA A 368 -25.12 23.15 -13.03
C ALA A 368 -24.60 24.45 -13.62
N PRO A 369 -25.40 25.54 -13.65
CA PRO A 369 -24.90 26.86 -14.01
C PRO A 369 -23.65 27.21 -13.21
N ASP A 370 -22.62 27.69 -13.89
CA ASP A 370 -21.31 27.94 -13.29
C ASP A 370 -21.40 29.11 -12.30
N ARG A 371 -21.14 28.83 -11.02
CA ARG A 371 -21.36 29.73 -9.89
C ARG A 371 -20.34 29.44 -8.80
N PRO A 372 -19.82 30.47 -8.11
CA PRO A 372 -18.95 30.27 -6.96
C PRO A 372 -19.55 29.30 -5.94
N GLY A 373 -18.74 28.30 -5.58
CA GLY A 373 -19.07 27.31 -4.54
C GLY A 373 -19.96 26.17 -4.97
N LEU A 374 -20.09 25.89 -6.26
CA LEU A 374 -20.75 24.66 -6.70
C LEU A 374 -20.05 23.44 -6.10
N LEU A 375 -18.72 23.37 -6.20
CA LEU A 375 -17.90 22.27 -5.69
C LEU A 375 -18.07 22.05 -4.20
N SER A 376 -18.03 23.13 -3.41
CA SER A 376 -18.20 23.06 -1.96
C SER A 376 -19.61 22.52 -1.63
N ARG A 377 -20.65 22.99 -2.31
CA ARG A 377 -22.03 22.53 -2.11
C ARG A 377 -22.24 21.08 -2.55
N ALA A 378 -21.74 20.69 -3.71
CA ALA A 378 -21.82 19.32 -4.21
C ALA A 378 -21.10 18.34 -3.26
N ALA A 379 -19.88 18.65 -2.84
CA ALA A 379 -19.14 17.87 -1.84
C ALA A 379 -19.93 17.73 -0.52
N GLY A 380 -20.60 18.80 -0.08
CA GLY A 380 -21.44 18.79 1.11
C GLY A 380 -22.67 17.89 0.95
N VAL A 381 -23.34 17.92 -0.21
CA VAL A 381 -24.48 17.04 -0.51
C VAL A 381 -24.04 15.56 -0.54
N LEU A 382 -22.88 15.26 -1.13
CA LEU A 382 -22.32 13.91 -1.13
C LEU A 382 -22.02 13.42 0.31
N ALA A 383 -21.38 14.27 1.13
CA ALA A 383 -21.12 13.96 2.53
C ALA A 383 -22.43 13.77 3.33
N LEU A 384 -23.46 14.57 3.06
CA LEU A 384 -24.78 14.45 3.70
C LEU A 384 -25.44 13.09 3.41
N ASN A 385 -25.17 12.49 2.24
CA ASN A 385 -25.66 11.16 1.86
C ASN A 385 -24.65 10.04 2.13
N SER A 386 -23.65 10.28 2.98
CA SER A 386 -22.67 9.28 3.41
C SER A 386 -21.80 8.74 2.29
N LEU A 387 -21.58 9.53 1.23
CA LEU A 387 -20.64 9.19 0.18
C LEU A 387 -19.25 9.70 0.57
N ALA A 388 -18.26 8.81 0.54
CA ALA A 388 -16.86 9.19 0.56
C ALA A 388 -16.46 9.64 -0.85
N VAL A 389 -15.86 10.83 -0.94
CA VAL A 389 -15.30 11.34 -2.19
C VAL A 389 -13.83 10.92 -2.25
N HIS A 390 -13.41 10.35 -3.37
CA HIS A 390 -12.02 9.95 -3.64
C HIS A 390 -11.35 10.88 -4.66
N SER A 391 -12.15 11.47 -5.54
CA SER A 391 -11.71 12.44 -6.53
C SER A 391 -12.83 13.41 -6.87
N ALA A 392 -12.47 14.62 -7.28
CA ALA A 392 -13.36 15.60 -7.87
C ALA A 392 -12.61 16.30 -9.02
N ALA A 393 -13.25 16.49 -10.16
CA ALA A 393 -12.73 17.30 -11.25
C ALA A 393 -13.80 18.29 -11.69
N ALA A 394 -13.43 19.53 -11.97
CA ALA A 394 -14.36 20.58 -12.37
C ALA A 394 -13.96 21.16 -13.72
N HIS A 395 -14.92 21.22 -14.63
CA HIS A 395 -14.72 21.71 -15.99
C HIS A 395 -15.83 22.71 -16.35
N GLY A 396 -15.46 23.81 -16.99
CA GLY A 396 -16.41 24.79 -17.51
C GLY A 396 -16.79 24.52 -18.97
N HIS A 397 -18.07 24.66 -19.31
CA HIS A 397 -18.57 24.62 -20.68
C HIS A 397 -19.75 25.58 -20.87
N ARG A 398 -19.56 26.64 -21.67
CA ARG A 398 -20.63 27.61 -22.03
C ARG A 398 -21.39 28.19 -20.82
N GLY A 399 -20.68 28.53 -19.74
CA GLY A 399 -21.30 29.08 -18.51
C GLY A 399 -21.97 28.04 -17.61
N VAL A 400 -21.71 26.76 -17.85
CA VAL A 400 -22.12 25.62 -17.02
C VAL A 400 -20.87 24.95 -16.48
N ALA A 401 -20.88 24.62 -15.20
CA ALA A 401 -19.86 23.81 -14.56
C ALA A 401 -20.29 22.34 -14.59
N VAL A 402 -19.35 21.47 -14.94
CA VAL A 402 -19.46 20.01 -14.89
C VAL A 402 -18.46 19.51 -13.86
N GLU A 403 -18.97 19.01 -12.75
CA GLU A 403 -18.18 18.46 -11.66
C GLU A 403 -18.35 16.94 -11.62
N VAL A 404 -17.24 16.23 -11.74
CA VAL A 404 -17.21 14.76 -11.79
C VAL A 404 -16.55 14.26 -10.51
N PHE A 405 -17.29 13.47 -9.73
CA PHE A 405 -16.82 12.93 -8.46
C PHE A 405 -16.70 11.41 -8.52
N GLY A 406 -15.52 10.88 -8.23
CA GLY A 406 -15.36 9.46 -7.91
C GLY A 406 -15.70 9.22 -6.44
N VAL A 407 -16.71 8.40 -6.16
CA VAL A 407 -17.27 8.20 -4.82
C VAL A 407 -17.48 6.74 -4.47
N SER A 408 -17.55 6.43 -3.18
CA SER A 408 -18.11 5.17 -2.67
C SER A 408 -19.00 5.39 -1.45
N PRO A 409 -19.97 4.51 -1.15
CA PRO A 409 -20.77 4.64 0.06
C PRO A 409 -19.91 4.31 1.28
N ARG A 410 -19.92 5.17 2.31
CA ARG A 410 -19.33 4.83 3.62
C ARG A 410 -20.08 3.69 4.30
N PHE A 411 -21.38 3.59 4.02
CA PHE A 411 -22.26 2.52 4.48
C PHE A 411 -23.51 2.45 3.60
N GLY A 412 -24.12 1.28 3.51
CA GLY A 412 -25.36 1.06 2.78
C GLY A 412 -25.18 1.08 1.25
N SER A 413 -26.17 1.61 0.54
CA SER A 413 -26.21 1.66 -0.92
C SER A 413 -26.17 3.10 -1.42
N PHE A 414 -25.84 3.29 -2.70
CA PHE A 414 -25.89 4.60 -3.33
C PHE A 414 -27.30 5.22 -3.26
N PRO A 415 -27.39 6.53 -2.97
CA PRO A 415 -28.66 7.25 -3.00
C PRO A 415 -29.23 7.33 -4.42
N ASP A 416 -30.49 7.73 -4.52
CA ASP A 416 -31.11 8.08 -5.79
C ASP A 416 -30.54 9.40 -6.32
N ALA A 417 -30.31 9.48 -7.64
CA ALA A 417 -29.76 10.67 -8.28
C ALA A 417 -30.69 11.89 -8.15
N GLY A 418 -32.01 11.67 -8.17
CA GLY A 418 -33.02 12.70 -7.96
C GLY A 418 -32.97 13.31 -6.56
N LEU A 419 -32.67 12.50 -5.53
CA LEU A 419 -32.45 12.99 -4.17
C LEU A 419 -31.23 13.92 -4.10
N LEU A 420 -30.11 13.52 -4.71
CA LEU A 420 -28.90 14.36 -4.76
C LEU A 420 -29.18 15.68 -5.48
N ARG A 421 -29.87 15.63 -6.63
CA ARG A 421 -30.26 16.80 -7.41
C ARG A 421 -31.17 17.75 -6.63
N GLU A 422 -32.15 17.22 -5.90
CA GLU A 422 -33.05 18.02 -5.06
C GLU A 422 -32.27 18.73 -3.93
N GLN A 423 -31.41 18.01 -3.23
CA GLN A 423 -30.60 18.57 -2.15
C GLN A 423 -29.59 19.59 -2.66
N LEU A 424 -28.98 19.36 -3.82
CA LEU A 424 -28.11 20.32 -4.50
C LEU A 424 -28.88 21.60 -4.82
N THR A 425 -30.05 21.48 -5.45
CA THR A 425 -30.91 22.63 -5.78
C THR A 425 -31.24 23.45 -4.52
N ARG A 426 -31.61 22.78 -3.42
CA ARG A 426 -31.85 23.45 -2.13
C ARG A 426 -30.60 24.14 -1.58
N SER A 427 -29.44 23.51 -1.69
CA SER A 427 -28.17 24.08 -1.21
C SER A 427 -27.74 25.33 -1.97
N VAL A 428 -28.01 25.39 -3.28
CA VAL A 428 -27.73 26.56 -4.13
C VAL A 428 -28.58 27.76 -3.70
N HIS A 429 -29.82 27.53 -3.26
CA HIS A 429 -30.73 28.58 -2.81
C HIS A 429 -30.66 28.90 -1.31
N GLY A 430 -29.98 28.08 -0.48
CA GLY A 430 -29.97 28.24 0.97
C GLY A 430 -28.78 27.59 1.67
N GLY A 431 -27.58 28.17 1.55
CA GLY A 431 -26.33 27.62 2.09
C GLY A 431 -26.34 27.26 3.59
N ARG A 432 -27.13 27.96 4.42
CA ARG A 432 -27.27 27.63 5.86
C ARG A 432 -27.89 26.24 6.09
N TRP A 433 -28.82 25.83 5.23
CA TRP A 433 -29.48 24.52 5.37
C TRP A 433 -28.46 23.38 5.28
N LEU A 434 -27.53 23.46 4.34
CA LEU A 434 -26.52 22.42 4.14
C LEU A 434 -25.54 22.37 5.32
N ALA A 435 -25.05 23.54 5.76
CA ALA A 435 -24.14 23.65 6.89
C ALA A 435 -24.76 23.10 8.19
N GLU A 436 -26.01 23.45 8.49
CA GLU A 436 -26.74 22.94 9.67
C GLU A 436 -26.93 21.42 9.64
N ARG A 437 -27.24 20.86 8.46
CA ARG A 437 -27.42 19.42 8.27
C ARG A 437 -26.11 18.65 8.42
N LEU A 438 -25.02 19.17 7.86
CA LEU A 438 -23.68 18.58 8.02
C LEU A 438 -23.22 18.65 9.48
N ALA A 439 -23.40 19.78 10.15
CA ALA A 439 -23.07 19.92 11.57
C ALA A 439 -23.89 18.97 12.45
N GLY A 440 -25.18 18.76 12.14
CA GLY A 440 -26.00 17.74 12.79
C GLY A 440 -25.43 16.34 12.59
N LYS A 441 -25.10 15.99 11.36
CA LYS A 441 -24.53 14.67 11.03
C LYS A 441 -23.18 14.43 11.68
N GLU A 442 -22.29 15.43 11.72
CA GLU A 442 -21.01 15.34 12.42
C GLU A 442 -21.20 15.17 13.94
N ARG A 443 -22.21 15.80 14.55
CA ARG A 443 -22.53 15.54 15.97
C ARG A 443 -23.04 14.11 16.20
N ASP A 444 -23.86 13.60 15.31
CA ASP A 444 -24.52 12.30 15.48
C ASP A 444 -23.60 11.11 15.13
N TYR A 445 -22.72 11.27 14.13
CA TYR A 445 -21.90 10.19 13.56
C TYR A 445 -20.39 10.47 13.58
N GLY A 446 -19.97 11.69 13.92
CA GLY A 446 -18.56 12.03 14.00
C GLY A 446 -17.87 11.27 15.12
N GLN A 447 -16.59 10.96 14.92
CA GLN A 447 -15.75 10.34 15.95
C GLN A 447 -14.82 11.40 16.55
N PRO A 448 -15.00 11.78 17.83
CA PRO A 448 -14.08 12.70 18.51
C PRO A 448 -12.70 12.04 18.62
N ARG A 449 -11.64 12.79 18.29
CA ARG A 449 -10.25 12.40 18.57
C ARG A 449 -9.62 13.39 19.55
N ALA A 450 -9.42 12.97 20.79
CA ALA A 450 -8.88 13.81 21.87
C ALA A 450 -7.44 14.30 21.59
N ASP A 451 -6.64 13.51 20.86
CA ASP A 451 -5.23 13.80 20.51
C ASP A 451 -5.01 13.81 18.99
N ALA A 452 -5.86 14.51 18.24
CA ALA A 452 -5.65 14.69 16.80
C ALA A 452 -4.39 15.55 16.54
N PRO A 453 -3.43 15.11 15.69
CA PRO A 453 -2.32 15.96 15.29
C PRO A 453 -2.85 17.21 14.53
N PRO A 454 -2.21 18.37 14.66
CA PRO A 454 -2.67 19.58 13.99
C PRO A 454 -2.61 19.42 12.47
N PRO A 455 -3.60 19.97 11.72
CA PRO A 455 -3.56 19.92 10.27
C PRO A 455 -2.37 20.74 9.74
N LYS A 456 -1.86 20.35 8.58
CA LYS A 456 -0.78 21.06 7.89
C LYS A 456 -1.00 21.09 6.38
N THR A 457 -0.43 22.09 5.74
CA THR A 457 -0.49 22.31 4.29
C THR A 457 0.90 22.25 3.67
N LEU A 458 0.99 21.80 2.42
CA LEU A 458 2.20 21.76 1.61
C LEU A 458 1.87 22.30 0.21
N TRP A 459 2.79 23.06 -0.38
CA TRP A 459 2.64 23.58 -1.75
C TRP A 459 3.60 22.91 -2.70
N PHE A 460 3.13 22.67 -3.92
CA PHE A 460 3.92 22.14 -5.02
C PHE A 460 3.65 22.92 -6.31
N ASP A 461 4.71 23.30 -7.01
CA ASP A 461 4.62 24.15 -8.21
C ASP A 461 4.81 23.39 -9.52
N ASP A 462 5.46 22.22 -9.47
CA ASP A 462 5.79 21.40 -10.66
C ASP A 462 5.00 20.08 -10.69
N GLU A 463 3.87 20.04 -9.98
CA GLU A 463 3.04 18.83 -9.84
C GLU A 463 1.79 18.84 -10.72
N ALA A 464 1.51 19.95 -11.42
CA ALA A 464 0.38 20.10 -12.33
C ALA A 464 0.69 21.09 -13.47
N THR A 465 0.14 20.86 -14.67
CA THR A 465 0.35 21.76 -15.81
C THR A 465 -0.35 23.10 -15.58
N GLY A 466 0.44 24.17 -15.43
CA GLY A 466 -0.06 25.55 -15.37
C GLY A 466 -0.92 25.86 -14.15
N ALA A 467 -0.68 25.19 -13.02
CA ALA A 467 -1.39 25.40 -11.76
C ALA A 467 -0.52 24.98 -10.56
N ALA A 468 -0.82 25.50 -9.38
CA ALA A 468 -0.16 25.09 -8.13
C ALA A 468 -1.00 24.03 -7.41
N VAL A 469 -0.34 23.06 -6.80
CA VAL A 469 -1.01 22.02 -6.00
C VAL A 469 -0.84 22.30 -4.51
N LEU A 470 -1.96 22.38 -3.78
CA LEU A 470 -2.02 22.46 -2.32
C LEU A 470 -2.37 21.08 -1.75
N GLU A 471 -1.51 20.51 -0.92
CA GLU A 471 -1.80 19.28 -0.17
C GLU A 471 -2.15 19.62 1.28
N LEU A 472 -3.33 19.19 1.73
CA LEU A 472 -3.79 19.25 3.11
C LEU A 472 -3.63 17.88 3.76
N ARG A 473 -2.97 17.83 4.93
CA ARG A 473 -2.96 16.67 5.80
C ARG A 473 -3.73 16.98 7.08
N ALA A 474 -4.80 16.25 7.33
CA ALA A 474 -5.70 16.49 8.46
C ALA A 474 -6.34 15.19 8.95
N VAL A 475 -7.07 15.26 10.06
CA VAL A 475 -7.97 14.17 10.48
C VAL A 475 -9.21 14.18 9.60
N ASP A 476 -9.66 12.99 9.16
CA ASP A 476 -10.90 12.87 8.37
C ASP A 476 -12.12 13.23 9.24
N ARG A 477 -13.05 13.98 8.67
CA ARG A 477 -14.29 14.41 9.32
C ARG A 477 -15.41 14.63 8.31
N ILE A 478 -16.66 14.53 8.76
CA ILE A 478 -17.81 14.62 7.86
C ILE A 478 -17.90 16.03 7.28
N GLY A 479 -17.82 16.14 5.96
CA GLY A 479 -17.88 17.43 5.27
C GLY A 479 -16.55 18.20 5.27
N LEU A 480 -15.41 17.55 5.56
CA LEU A 480 -14.09 18.19 5.45
C LEU A 480 -13.86 18.81 4.07
N LEU A 481 -14.10 18.04 2.99
CA LEU A 481 -13.97 18.51 1.62
C LEU A 481 -14.87 19.72 1.34
N HIS A 482 -16.10 19.72 1.85
CA HIS A 482 -17.01 20.86 1.75
C HIS A 482 -16.42 22.13 2.39
N GLY A 483 -15.93 22.02 3.62
CA GLY A 483 -15.33 23.15 4.34
C GLY A 483 -14.06 23.67 3.68
N VAL A 484 -13.19 22.77 3.22
CA VAL A 484 -11.95 23.15 2.52
C VAL A 484 -12.23 23.79 1.17
N ALA A 485 -13.13 23.21 0.37
CA ALA A 485 -13.54 23.80 -0.91
C ALA A 485 -14.19 25.19 -0.72
N ALA A 486 -15.00 25.38 0.34
CA ALA A 486 -15.56 26.70 0.67
C ALA A 486 -14.47 27.71 1.07
N ALA A 487 -13.47 27.29 1.85
CA ALA A 487 -12.35 28.16 2.22
C ALA A 487 -11.48 28.56 1.01
N LEU A 488 -11.31 27.67 0.04
CA LEU A 488 -10.62 27.96 -1.22
C LEU A 488 -11.42 28.94 -2.08
N GLU A 489 -12.74 28.75 -2.16
CA GLU A 489 -13.68 29.67 -2.81
C GLU A 489 -13.64 31.07 -2.20
N GLU A 490 -13.65 31.19 -0.87
CA GLU A 490 -13.52 32.47 -0.15
C GLU A 490 -12.20 33.19 -0.43
N CYS A 491 -11.17 32.44 -0.86
CA CYS A 491 -9.89 32.99 -1.30
C CYS A 491 -9.85 33.31 -2.81
N GLU A 492 -11.00 33.24 -3.50
CA GLU A 492 -11.13 33.49 -4.95
C GLU A 492 -10.25 32.56 -5.80
N LEU A 493 -10.17 31.28 -5.40
CA LEU A 493 -9.43 30.26 -6.14
C LEU A 493 -10.36 29.24 -6.78
N ASP A 494 -10.04 28.89 -8.02
CA ASP A 494 -10.70 27.82 -8.74
C ASP A 494 -9.98 26.50 -8.49
N VAL A 495 -10.75 25.46 -8.16
CA VAL A 495 -10.26 24.10 -8.00
C VAL A 495 -10.48 23.36 -9.31
N ARG A 496 -9.42 23.12 -10.09
CA ARG A 496 -9.51 22.36 -11.35
C ARG A 496 -9.78 20.88 -11.08
N TRP A 497 -9.08 20.33 -10.09
CA TRP A 497 -9.32 18.99 -9.57
C TRP A 497 -8.92 18.90 -8.11
N ALA A 498 -9.51 17.94 -7.42
CA ALA A 498 -9.14 17.50 -6.09
C ALA A 498 -8.99 15.97 -6.05
N ARG A 499 -7.98 15.49 -5.32
CA ARG A 499 -7.80 14.08 -5.00
C ARG A 499 -7.87 13.93 -3.48
N VAL A 500 -8.73 13.03 -3.01
CA VAL A 500 -9.02 12.84 -1.59
C VAL A 500 -8.58 11.44 -1.22
N ALA A 501 -7.51 11.34 -0.44
CA ALA A 501 -6.94 10.06 -0.02
C ALA A 501 -7.10 9.89 1.49
N THR A 502 -8.11 9.12 1.90
CA THR A 502 -8.31 8.76 3.30
C THR A 502 -7.46 7.54 3.67
N MET A 503 -6.67 7.67 4.74
CA MET A 503 -5.85 6.61 5.31
C MET A 503 -6.18 6.47 6.80
N GLY A 504 -6.93 5.41 7.13
CA GLY A 504 -7.45 5.18 8.47
C GLY A 504 -8.28 6.36 8.97
N GLY A 505 -7.73 7.12 9.92
CA GLY A 505 -8.37 8.28 10.53
C GLY A 505 -8.00 9.64 9.93
N THR A 506 -7.11 9.66 8.95
CA THR A 506 -6.53 10.89 8.41
C THR A 506 -6.77 10.99 6.91
N VAL A 507 -6.68 12.21 6.37
CA VAL A 507 -6.73 12.47 4.94
C VAL A 507 -5.45 13.14 4.46
N ILE A 508 -5.13 12.89 3.19
CA ILE A 508 -4.18 13.63 2.41
C ILE A 508 -4.92 14.10 1.16
N ASP A 509 -5.44 15.33 1.22
CA ASP A 509 -6.24 15.91 0.15
C ASP A 509 -5.35 16.83 -0.68
N SER A 510 -5.39 16.67 -2.00
CA SER A 510 -4.59 17.47 -2.94
C SER A 510 -5.51 18.26 -3.84
N PHE A 511 -5.30 19.57 -3.93
CA PHE A 511 -6.11 20.48 -4.72
C PHE A 511 -5.24 21.18 -5.75
N CYS A 512 -5.60 21.07 -7.04
CA CYS A 512 -5.00 21.84 -8.10
C CYS A 512 -5.71 23.17 -8.24
N LEU A 513 -5.00 24.24 -7.91
CA LEU A 513 -5.53 25.58 -7.74
C LEU A 513 -5.09 26.48 -8.88
N ALA A 514 -6.06 27.18 -9.46
CA ALA A 514 -5.86 28.26 -10.42
C ALA A 514 -6.42 29.57 -9.88
N THR A 515 -5.88 30.68 -10.39
CA THR A 515 -6.50 31.99 -10.22
C THR A 515 -7.29 32.33 -11.47
N ALA A 516 -8.26 33.25 -11.39
CA ALA A 516 -9.09 33.65 -12.54
C ALA A 516 -8.28 34.10 -13.77
N ASP A 517 -7.08 34.66 -13.56
CA ASP A 517 -6.17 35.11 -14.63
C ASP A 517 -5.05 34.09 -14.94
N ASP A 518 -5.13 32.88 -14.40
CA ASP A 518 -4.07 31.84 -14.41
C ASP A 518 -2.69 32.35 -13.92
N ALA A 519 -2.69 33.45 -13.16
CA ALA A 519 -1.50 34.02 -12.57
C ALA A 519 -0.96 33.16 -11.42
N ALA A 520 0.36 33.10 -11.31
CA ALA A 520 1.03 32.37 -10.23
C ALA A 520 0.66 32.95 -8.85
N LEU A 521 0.40 32.07 -7.88
CA LEU A 521 0.06 32.46 -6.51
C LEU A 521 1.27 33.04 -5.78
N THR A 522 1.19 34.33 -5.42
CA THR A 522 2.22 35.00 -4.62
C THR A 522 2.36 34.36 -3.23
N PRO A 523 3.54 34.44 -2.57
CA PRO A 523 3.73 33.90 -1.22
C PRO A 523 2.75 34.47 -0.19
N THR A 524 2.31 35.71 -0.35
CA THR A 524 1.32 36.34 0.54
C THR A 524 -0.06 35.73 0.35
N ARG A 525 -0.50 35.52 -0.90
CA ARG A 525 -1.76 34.81 -1.19
C ARG A 525 -1.72 33.37 -0.67
N ARG A 526 -0.62 32.64 -0.86
CA ARG A 526 -0.46 31.27 -0.31
C ARG A 526 -0.67 31.23 1.20
N ARG A 527 -0.06 32.13 1.96
CA ARG A 527 -0.26 32.20 3.42
C ARG A 527 -1.70 32.50 3.84
N GLN A 528 -2.43 33.31 3.06
CA GLN A 528 -3.85 33.57 3.32
C GLN A 528 -4.68 32.30 3.12
N VAL A 529 -4.44 31.60 2.01
CA VAL A 529 -5.09 30.33 1.67
C VAL A 529 -4.79 29.26 2.73
N GLU A 530 -3.53 29.12 3.14
CA GLU A 530 -3.13 28.19 4.21
C GLU A 530 -3.91 28.45 5.49
N ARG A 531 -4.04 29.71 5.92
CA ARG A 531 -4.79 30.06 7.12
C ARG A 531 -6.27 29.68 7.00
N ALA A 532 -6.90 29.97 5.87
CA ALA A 532 -8.30 29.64 5.61
C ALA A 532 -8.53 28.13 5.60
N VAL A 533 -7.70 27.38 4.86
CA VAL A 533 -7.78 25.91 4.76
C VAL A 533 -7.49 25.24 6.11
N LEU A 534 -6.49 25.70 6.86
CA LEU A 534 -6.18 25.15 8.19
C LEU A 534 -7.27 25.48 9.23
N ALA A 535 -7.96 26.61 9.11
CA ALA A 535 -9.12 26.92 9.94
C ALA A 535 -10.28 25.99 9.59
N ALA A 536 -10.60 25.84 8.30
CA ALA A 536 -11.63 24.92 7.83
C ALA A 536 -11.33 23.46 8.22
N ALA A 537 -10.06 23.03 8.23
CA ALA A 537 -9.70 21.66 8.62
C ALA A 537 -9.94 21.37 10.11
N LYS A 538 -9.92 22.38 10.99
CA LYS A 538 -10.05 22.20 12.45
C LYS A 538 -11.49 21.99 12.93
N GLY A 539 -12.49 22.37 12.13
CA GLY A 539 -13.89 22.39 12.58
C GLY A 539 -14.38 23.79 12.83
#